data_AF-A0A3P8DR17-F1
#
_entry.id   AF-A0A3P8DR17-F1
#
_cell.length_a   1.000
_cell.length_b   1.000
_cell.length_c   1.000
_cell.angle_alpha   90.00
_cell.angle_beta   90.00
_cell.angle_gamma   90.00
#
_symmetry.space_group_name_H-M   'P 1'
#
loop_
_entity.id
_entity.type
_entity.pdbx_description
1 polymer ?
#
loop_
_entity_poly.entity_id
_entity_poly.type
_entity_poly.pdbx_seq_one_letter_code
_entity_poly.pdbx_strand_id
1 'polypeptide(L)' 'MLNRMKDAVDAKLRGQQARFCNDRSCTDQIATLRIIVEQSVECNSSLYINFIDYEKAFDSVDRRTL' A
#
# COMPACT_ATOMS: atom_id res chain seq x y z
N MET A 1 -20.45 -1.95 11.34
CA MET A 1 -19.46 -0.92 11.74
C MET A 1 -18.43 -0.68 10.63
N LEU A 2 -17.74 -1.72 10.16
CA LEU A 2 -16.80 -1.64 9.03
C LEU A 2 -17.39 -1.00 7.76
N ASN A 3 -18.58 -1.41 7.34
CA ASN A 3 -19.25 -0.83 6.16
C ASN A 3 -19.59 0.65 6.30
N ARG A 4 -19.69 1.20 7.52
CA ARG A 4 -19.96 2.63 7.74
C ARG A 4 -18.69 3.48 7.68
N MET A 5 -17.52 2.87 7.89
CA MET A 5 -16.22 3.55 7.85
C MET A 5 -15.57 3.49 6.47
N LYS A 6 -16.02 2.55 5.62
CA LYS A 6 -15.49 2.29 4.28
C LYS A 6 -15.35 3.56 3.44
N ASP A 7 -16.44 4.31 3.26
CA ASP A 7 -16.42 5.49 2.37
C ASP A 7 -15.47 6.60 2.87
N ALA A 8 -15.41 6.80 4.19
CA ALA A 8 -14.52 7.78 4.81
C ALA A 8 -13.04 7.38 4.74
N VAL A 9 -12.76 6.07 4.85
CA VAL A 9 -11.41 5.51 4.72
C VAL A 9 -10.97 5.56 3.26
N ASP A 10 -11.80 5.09 2.33
CA ASP A 10 -11.50 5.06 0.88
C ASP A 10 -11.21 6.48 0.34
N ALA A 11 -11.91 7.51 0.83
CA ALA A 11 -11.64 8.91 0.48
C ALA A 11 -10.27 9.43 0.97
N LYS A 12 -9.69 8.84 2.02
CA LYS A 12 -8.42 9.25 2.63
C LYS A 12 -7.24 8.36 2.21
N LEU A 13 -7.51 7.18 1.64
CA LEU A 13 -6.48 6.25 1.17
C LEU A 13 -5.72 6.82 -0.03
N ARG A 14 -4.40 6.63 -0.04
CA ARG A 14 -3.56 6.99 -1.19
C ARG A 14 -3.79 6.05 -2.37
N GLY A 15 -3.61 6.55 -3.59
CA GLY A 15 -3.73 5.76 -4.83
C GLY A 15 -2.81 4.54 -4.89
N GLN A 16 -1.68 4.59 -4.18
CA GLN A 16 -0.70 3.50 -4.12
C GLN A 16 -1.03 2.43 -3.07
N GLN A 17 -1.91 2.75 -2.10
CA GLN A 17 -2.29 1.81 -1.06
C GLN A 17 -3.38 0.88 -1.58
N ALA A 18 -3.09 -0.41 -1.69
CA ALA A 18 -4.08 -1.43 -2.04
C ALA A 18 -4.68 -2.13 -0.82
N ARG A 19 -3.96 -2.15 0.30
CA ARG A 19 -4.41 -2.88 1.49
C ARG A 19 -5.61 -2.18 2.11
N PHE A 20 -6.70 -2.93 2.30
CA PHE A 20 -8.00 -2.49 2.84
C PHE A 20 -8.84 -1.58 1.93
N CYS A 21 -8.41 -1.34 0.68
CA CYS A 21 -9.20 -0.65 -0.33
C CYS A 21 -10.05 -1.66 -1.10
N ASN A 22 -11.27 -1.29 -1.46
CA ASN A 22 -12.04 -2.10 -2.39
C ASN A 22 -11.38 -2.04 -3.78
N ASP A 23 -11.46 -3.14 -4.51
CA ASP A 23 -10.98 -3.27 -5.89
C ASP A 23 -9.45 -3.23 -6.10
N ARG A 24 -8.65 -3.27 -5.02
CA ARG A 24 -7.18 -3.39 -5.12
C ARG A 24 -6.68 -4.61 -4.36
N SER A 25 -6.17 -5.58 -5.09
CA SER A 25 -5.65 -6.82 -4.52
C SER A 25 -4.14 -6.76 -4.27
N CYS A 26 -3.63 -7.69 -3.47
CA CYS A 26 -2.18 -7.90 -3.32
C CYS A 26 -1.51 -8.23 -4.66
N THR A 27 -2.23 -8.95 -5.54
CA THR A 27 -1.75 -9.31 -6.88
C THR A 27 -1.49 -8.07 -7.74
N ASP A 28 -2.36 -7.06 -7.65
CA ASP A 28 -2.19 -5.81 -8.41
C ASP A 28 -0.95 -5.03 -7.96
N GLN A 29 -0.63 -5.05 -6.66
CA GLN A 29 0.61 -4.45 -6.15
C GLN A 29 1.86 -5.22 -6.59
N ILE A 30 1.81 -6.56 -6.61
CA ILE A 30 2.91 -7.39 -7.11
C ILE A 30 3.13 -7.16 -8.62
N ALA A 31 2.06 -7.09 -9.40
CA ALA A 31 2.13 -6.77 -10.82
C ALA A 31 2.71 -5.37 -11.05
N THR A 32 2.28 -4.37 -10.27
CA THR A 32 2.82 -3.00 -10.34
C THR A 32 4.32 -2.98 -10.01
N LEU A 33 4.75 -3.69 -8.97
CA LEU A 33 6.17 -3.76 -8.61
C LEU A 33 7.00 -4.41 -9.73
N ARG A 34 6.48 -5.46 -10.36
CA ARG A 34 7.12 -6.11 -11.52
C ARG A 34 7.29 -5.14 -12.69
N ILE A 35 6.25 -4.38 -13.02
CA ILE A 35 6.30 -3.37 -14.10
C ILE A 35 7.38 -2.31 -13.79
N ILE A 36 7.45 -1.80 -12.56
CA ILE A 36 8.46 -0.81 -12.17
C ILE A 36 9.89 -1.38 -12.31
N VAL A 37 10.09 -2.62 -11.90
CA VAL A 37 11.39 -3.31 -12.05
C VAL A 37 11.74 -3.47 -13.53
N GLU A 38 10.82 -3.99 -14.34
CA GLU A 38 11.02 -4.22 -15.77
C GLU A 38 11.34 -2.91 -16.52
N GLN A 39 10.59 -1.83 -16.24
CA GLN A 39 10.85 -0.51 -16.82
C GLN A 39 12.22 0.05 -16.40
N SER A 40 12.65 -0.20 -15.17
CA SER A 40 13.95 0.28 -14.70
C SER A 40 15.11 -0.37 -15.46
N VAL A 41 14.98 -1.67 -15.77
CA VAL A 41 15.94 -2.43 -16.59
C VAL A 41 15.93 -1.93 -18.02
N GLU A 42 14.75 -1.72 -18.61
CA GLU A 42 14.60 -1.20 -19.98
C GLU A 42 15.24 0.19 -20.13
N CYS A 43 15.06 1.07 -19.14
CA CYS A 43 15.58 2.44 -19.16
C CYS A 43 17.04 2.57 -18.67
N ASN A 44 17.72 1.46 -18.32
CA ASN A 44 19.05 1.48 -17.68
C ASN A 44 19.13 2.44 -16.47
N SER A 45 18.05 2.51 -15.69
CA SER A 45 17.94 3.37 -14.51
C SER A 45 18.18 2.59 -13.23
N SER A 46 18.83 3.22 -12.25
CA SER A 46 19.01 2.60 -10.93
C SER A 46 17.69 2.60 -10.15
N LEU A 47 17.30 1.43 -9.64
CA LEU A 47 16.11 1.26 -8.80
C LEU A 47 16.50 0.72 -7.41
N TYR A 48 15.95 1.32 -6.36
CA TYR A 48 16.09 0.86 -4.98
C TYR A 48 14.72 0.50 -4.41
N ILE A 49 14.61 -0.68 -3.81
CA ILE A 49 13.36 -1.19 -3.23
C ILE A 49 13.61 -1.46 -1.75
N ASN A 50 12.78 -0.91 -0.88
CA ASN A 50 12.81 -1.17 0.56
C ASN A 50 11.51 -1.86 0.99
N PHE A 51 11.64 -2.93 1.78
CA PHE A 51 10.52 -3.62 2.39
C PHE A 51 10.41 -3.19 3.85
N ILE A 52 9.30 -2.54 4.20
CA ILE A 52 9.02 -2.06 5.55
C ILE A 52 7.85 -2.88 6.09
N ASP A 53 8.07 -3.57 7.21
CA ASP A 53 7.05 -4.25 7.98
C ASP A 53 7.03 -3.72 9.42
N TYR A 54 5.84 -3.59 10.00
CA TYR A 54 5.66 -3.07 11.35
C TYR A 54 5.30 -4.20 12.31
N GLU A 55 6.11 -4.38 13.35
CA GLU A 55 5.78 -5.33 14.42
C GLU A 55 4.49 -4.87 15.13
N LYS A 56 3.50 -5.78 15.20
CA LYS A 56 2.19 -5.54 15.85
C LYS A 56 1.52 -4.24 15.42
N ALA A 57 1.44 -4.00 14.11
CA ALA A 57 0.97 -2.75 13.50
C ALA A 57 -0.36 -2.19 14.04
N PHE A 58 -1.27 -3.03 14.56
CA PHE A 58 -2.53 -2.58 15.15
C PHE A 58 -2.42 -2.27 16.65
N ASP A 59 -1.53 -2.95 17.37
CA ASP A 59 -1.34 -2.75 18.82
C ASP A 59 -0.38 -1.59 19.12
N SER A 60 0.50 -1.26 18.19
CA SER A 60 1.53 -0.22 18.34
C SER A 60 1.06 1.20 18.01
N VAL A 61 -0.21 1.38 17.61
CA VAL A 61 -0.76 2.70 17.29
C VAL A 61 -0.99 3.51 18.57
N ASP A 62 -0.38 4.70 18.66
CA ASP A 62 -0.62 5.63 19.76
C ASP A 62 -2.04 6.22 19.68
N ARG A 63 -2.90 5.79 20.61
CA ARG A 63 -4.29 6.23 20.71
C ARG A 63 -4.47 7.71 21.03
N ARG A 64 -3.43 8.41 21.49
CA ARG A 64 -3.48 9.87 21.71
C ARG A 64 -3.33 10.67 20.41
N THR A 65 -2.84 10.02 19.35
CA THR A 65 -2.59 10.64 18.03
C THR A 65 -3.66 10.33 16.98
N LEU A 66 -4.64 9.48 17.33
CA LEU A 66 -5.81 9.16 16.52
C LEU A 66 -6.93 10.19 16.73
#